data_AF-A0A7C2WW34-F1
#
_entry.id   AF-A0A7C2WW34-F1
#
_cell.length_a   1.000
_cell.length_b   1.000
_cell.length_c   1.000
_cell.angle_alpha   90.00
_cell.angle_beta   90.00
_cell.angle_gamma   90.00
#
_symmetry.space_group_name_H-M   'P 1'
#
loop_
_entity.id
_entity.type
_entity.pdbx_description
1 polymer ?
#
loop_
_entity_poly.entity_id
_entity_poly.type
_entity_poly.pdbx_seq_one_letter_code
_entity_poly.pdbx_strand_id
1 'polypeptide(L)'
;CTATSITVDCEVEGGQFTAELPLPALVTAQKGLNTPRYPTLPNIMKAKKKEIRELTPDALGLSGDRLAAGMTVAAMALPRQQRLGKMLDGDTAQRVKELVRALREDEKVL
;
A
#
# COMPACT_ATOMS: atom_id res chain seq x y z
N CYS A 1 26.66 17.30 2.52
CA CYS A 1 25.49 17.83 3.26
C CYS A 1 25.22 16.92 4.45
N THR A 2 25.58 17.33 5.66
CA THR A 2 25.33 16.58 6.91
C THR A 2 24.03 17.10 7.52
N ALA A 3 22.89 16.70 6.94
CA ALA A 3 21.60 17.00 7.54
C ALA A 3 21.45 16.17 8.82
N THR A 4 21.00 16.79 9.91
CA THR A 4 20.79 16.15 11.23
C THR A 4 19.36 15.69 11.44
N SER A 5 18.41 16.23 10.68
CA SER A 5 16.99 15.89 10.71
C SER A 5 16.42 15.74 9.29
N ILE A 6 15.28 15.06 9.20
CA ILE A 6 14.45 14.93 8.02
C ILE A 6 13.04 15.44 8.32
N THR A 7 12.41 16.06 7.33
CA THR A 7 11.00 16.48 7.41
C THR A 7 10.19 15.59 6.47
N VAL A 8 9.09 15.03 6.97
CA VAL A 8 8.21 14.11 6.23
C VAL A 8 6.75 14.50 6.39
N ASP A 9 5.94 14.29 5.36
CA ASP A 9 4.49 14.38 5.44
C ASP A 9 3.91 12.96 5.61
N CYS A 10 3.07 12.80 6.62
CA CYS A 10 2.40 11.55 6.96
C CYS A 10 0.92 11.65 6.65
N GLU A 11 0.43 10.78 5.77
CA GLU A 11 -1.00 10.68 5.46
C GLU A 11 -1.72 9.92 6.56
N VAL A 12 -2.90 10.42 6.93
CA VAL A 12 -3.81 9.82 7.91
C VAL A 12 -5.24 9.90 7.38
N GLU A 13 -6.16 9.13 7.95
CA GLU A 13 -7.57 9.25 7.59
C GLU A 13 -8.04 10.70 7.79
N GLY A 14 -8.49 11.33 6.69
CA GLY A 14 -8.98 12.71 6.70
C GLY A 14 -7.93 13.80 6.47
N GLY A 15 -6.65 13.49 6.20
CA GLY A 15 -5.67 14.51 5.83
C GLY A 15 -4.20 14.07 5.90
N GLN A 16 -3.32 15.03 6.16
CA GLN A 16 -1.88 14.79 6.36
C GLN A 16 -1.32 15.70 7.45
N PHE A 17 -0.23 15.27 8.10
CA PHE A 17 0.54 16.11 9.02
C PHE A 17 2.03 16.04 8.70
N THR A 18 2.76 17.11 9.01
CA THR A 18 4.22 17.18 8.82
C THR A 18 4.94 16.83 10.12
N ALA A 19 5.96 15.98 10.04
CA ALA A 19 6.82 15.60 11.16
C ALA A 19 8.29 15.87 10.86
N GLU A 20 9.05 16.31 11.88
CA GLU A 20 10.50 16.41 11.83
C GLU A 20 11.14 15.33 12.71
N LEU A 21 12.08 14.56 12.15
CA LEU A 21 12.70 13.40 12.79
C LEU A 21 14.23 13.54 12.75
N PRO A 22 14.95 13.24 13.84
CA PRO A 22 16.41 13.19 13.82
C PRO A 22 16.90 11.97 13.03
N LEU A 23 18.06 12.09 12.37
CA LEU A 23 18.72 10.95 11.72
C LEU A 23 19.61 10.18 12.71
N PRO A 24 19.70 8.83 12.60
CA PRO A 24 19.08 7.98 11.59
C PRO A 24 17.59 7.71 11.89
N ALA A 25 16.75 7.77 10.84
CA ALA A 25 15.32 7.52 10.92
C ALA A 25 14.89 6.43 9.92
N LEU A 26 13.90 5.63 10.31
CA LEU A 26 13.21 4.69 9.43
C LEU A 26 11.89 5.31 8.97
N VAL A 27 11.68 5.35 7.66
CA VAL A 27 10.45 5.86 7.05
C VAL A 27 9.89 4.84 6.08
N THR A 28 8.58 4.66 6.10
CA THR A 28 7.85 3.84 5.13
C THR A 28 7.32 4.74 4.01
N ALA A 29 7.46 4.33 2.75
CA ALA A 29 6.97 5.11 1.62
C ALA A 29 5.58 4.64 1.20
N GLN A 30 4.65 5.58 1.02
CA GLN A 30 3.32 5.31 0.49
C GLN A 30 3.30 5.35 -1.04
N LYS A 31 2.39 4.58 -1.64
CA LYS A 31 2.13 4.64 -3.08
C LYS A 31 1.64 6.04 -3.45
N GLY A 32 2.22 6.64 -4.49
CA GLY A 32 1.87 7.98 -4.94
C GLY A 32 2.80 9.08 -4.43
N LEU A 33 3.74 8.75 -3.53
CA LEU A 33 4.77 9.69 -3.07
C LEU A 33 5.60 10.29 -4.22
N ASN A 34 5.85 9.50 -5.27
CA ASN A 34 6.51 9.95 -6.49
C ASN A 34 6.01 9.16 -7.70
N THR A 35 6.38 9.64 -8.89
CA THR A 35 6.22 8.90 -10.15
C THR A 35 7.53 8.17 -10.44
N PRO A 36 7.59 6.82 -10.33
CA PRO A 36 8.82 6.10 -10.60
C PRO A 36 9.31 6.34 -12.03
N ARG A 37 10.58 6.71 -12.18
CA ARG A 37 11.17 6.96 -13.49
C ARG A 37 11.37 5.66 -14.28
N TYR A 38 11.24 5.73 -15.59
CA TYR A 38 11.68 4.65 -16.46
C TYR A 38 13.22 4.54 -16.44
N PRO A 39 13.77 3.31 -16.35
CA PRO A 39 15.20 3.11 -16.40
C PRO A 39 15.74 3.29 -17.82
N THR A 40 16.92 3.87 -17.95
CA THR A 40 17.63 4.01 -19.23
C THR A 40 18.38 2.72 -19.57
N LEU A 41 18.59 2.41 -20.86
CA LEU A 41 19.34 1.23 -21.30
C LEU A 41 20.70 1.05 -20.59
N PRO A 42 21.54 2.11 -20.40
CA PRO A 42 22.78 1.97 -19.65
C PRO A 42 22.58 1.55 -18.19
N ASN A 43 21.52 2.05 -17.52
CA ASN A 43 21.21 1.69 -16.14
C ASN A 43 20.71 0.24 -16.03
N ILE A 44 19.92 -0.23 -16.99
CA ILE A 44 19.49 -1.63 -17.09
C ILE A 44 20.71 -2.54 -17.22
N MET A 45 21.63 -2.21 -18.14
CA MET A 45 22.86 -3.00 -18.34
C MET A 45 23.77 -3.00 -17.11
N LYS A 46 23.90 -1.86 -16.41
CA LYS A 46 24.66 -1.78 -15.14
C LYS A 46 24.00 -2.62 -14.05
N ALA A 47 22.69 -2.52 -13.87
CA ALA A 47 21.96 -3.29 -12.88
C ALA A 47 22.09 -4.80 -13.13
N LYS A 48 22.00 -5.24 -14.39
CA LYS A 48 22.19 -6.65 -14.77
C LYS A 48 23.58 -7.20 -14.41
N LYS A 49 24.61 -6.36 -14.46
CA LYS A 49 26.00 -6.74 -14.12
C LYS A 49 26.32 -6.66 -12.63
N LYS A 50 25.48 -6.00 -11.82
CA LYS A 50 25.70 -5.92 -10.38
C LYS A 50 25.44 -7.28 -9.76
N GLU A 51 26.40 -7.75 -8.98
CA GLU A 51 26.25 -8.95 -8.18
C GLU A 51 25.16 -8.74 -7.13
N ILE A 52 24.23 -9.68 -7.05
CA ILE A 52 23.22 -9.74 -5.99
C ILE A 52 23.83 -10.60 -4.89
N ARG A 53 24.16 -9.97 -3.77
CA ARG A 53 24.71 -10.69 -2.61
C ARG A 53 23.60 -11.48 -1.93
N GLU A 54 23.75 -12.79 -1.91
CA GLU A 54 22.89 -13.68 -1.13
C GLU A 54 23.45 -13.79 0.29
N LEU A 55 22.62 -13.48 1.29
CA LEU A 55 22.98 -13.56 2.70
C LEU A 55 22.11 -14.62 3.37
N THR A 56 22.73 -15.53 4.10
CA THR A 56 22.03 -16.47 4.98
C THR A 56 21.77 -15.81 6.34
N PRO A 57 20.77 -16.29 7.11
CA PRO A 57 20.58 -15.83 8.49
C PRO A 57 21.83 -15.96 9.36
N ASP A 58 22.58 -17.05 9.20
CA ASP A 58 23.84 -17.29 9.93
C ASP A 58 24.89 -16.20 9.65
N ALA A 59 24.97 -15.72 8.40
CA ALA A 59 25.87 -14.62 8.02
C ALA A 59 25.50 -13.28 8.70
N LEU A 60 24.28 -13.18 9.23
CA LEU A 60 23.78 -12.02 10.00
C LEU A 60 23.74 -12.30 11.52
N GLY A 61 24.20 -13.48 11.96
CA GLY A 61 24.15 -13.87 13.37
C GLY A 61 22.74 -14.10 13.90
N LEU A 62 21.79 -14.46 13.03
CA LEU A 62 20.40 -14.72 13.39
C LEU A 62 20.14 -16.22 13.53
N SER A 63 19.57 -16.62 14.66
CA SER A 63 19.19 -18.01 14.96
C SER A 63 17.71 -18.29 14.63
N GLY A 64 17.35 -19.57 14.46
CA GLY A 64 16.02 -19.99 13.99
C GLY A 64 14.85 -19.62 14.89
N ASP A 65 15.08 -19.46 16.19
CA ASP A 65 14.10 -18.95 17.17
C ASP A 65 13.68 -17.50 16.86
N ARG A 66 14.60 -16.64 16.40
CA ARG A 66 14.31 -15.26 16.00
C ARG A 66 13.57 -15.14 14.67
N LEU A 67 13.59 -16.20 13.86
CA LEU A 67 12.90 -16.25 12.57
C LEU A 67 11.50 -16.87 12.67
N ALA A 68 11.13 -17.41 13.84
CA ALA A 68 9.83 -18.03 14.04
C ALA A 68 8.71 -16.98 13.91
N ALA A 69 7.65 -17.33 13.20
CA ALA A 69 6.48 -16.46 13.06
C ALA A 69 5.77 -16.28 14.41
N GLY A 70 5.49 -15.05 14.81
CA GLY A 70 4.73 -14.73 16.02
C GLY A 70 3.22 -14.98 15.91
N MET A 71 2.73 -15.42 14.75
CA MET A 71 1.31 -15.64 14.48
C MET A 71 1.12 -16.82 13.51
N THR A 72 -0.05 -17.45 13.57
CA THR A 72 -0.45 -18.53 12.65
C THR A 72 -1.68 -18.12 11.85
N VAL A 73 -1.73 -18.55 10.58
CA VAL A 73 -2.90 -18.31 9.72
C VAL A 73 -3.99 -19.31 10.10
N ALA A 74 -5.09 -18.83 10.66
CA ALA A 74 -6.17 -19.71 11.13
C ALA A 74 -7.00 -20.31 9.98
N ALA A 75 -7.35 -19.51 8.97
CA ALA A 75 -8.10 -19.94 7.79
C ALA A 75 -7.95 -18.93 6.65
N MET A 76 -8.12 -19.40 5.42
CA MET A 76 -8.26 -18.56 4.23
C MET A 76 -9.53 -18.98 3.50
N ALA A 77 -10.38 -18.01 3.18
CA ALA A 77 -11.60 -18.23 2.42
C ALA A 77 -11.79 -17.07 1.43
N LEU A 78 -12.38 -17.36 0.27
CA LEU A 78 -12.77 -16.31 -0.66
C LEU A 78 -13.91 -15.48 -0.02
N PRO A 79 -13.89 -14.14 -0.17
CA PRO A 79 -15.02 -13.33 0.27
C PRO A 79 -16.28 -13.79 -0.45
N ARG A 80 -17.40 -13.90 0.27
CA ARG A 80 -18.69 -14.22 -0.34
C ARG A 80 -19.06 -13.10 -1.30
N GLN A 81 -19.12 -13.40 -2.59
CA GLN A 81 -19.63 -12.44 -3.57
C GLN A 81 -21.16 -12.32 -3.43
N GLN A 82 -21.62 -11.47 -2.52
CA GLN A 82 -23.00 -10.97 -2.57
C GLN A 82 -23.04 -9.78 -3.52
N ARG A 83 -22.95 -10.02 -4.83
CA ARG A 83 -23.30 -8.97 -5.79
C ARG A 83 -24.81 -8.94 -5.88
N LEU A 84 -25.43 -7.96 -5.23
CA LEU A 84 -26.76 -7.46 -5.59
C LEU A 84 -26.62 -6.82 -6.98
N GLY A 85 -26.51 -7.63 -8.03
CA GLY A 85 -26.45 -7.16 -9.42
C GLY A 85 -27.78 -6.56 -9.85
N LYS A 86 -28.22 -5.48 -9.19
CA LYS A 86 -29.47 -4.80 -9.45
C LYS A 86 -29.26 -3.86 -10.62
N MET A 87 -29.69 -4.30 -11.79
CA MET A 87 -29.71 -3.47 -12.98
C MET A 87 -30.84 -2.45 -12.84
N LEU A 88 -30.51 -1.17 -13.03
CA LEU A 88 -31.48 -0.07 -12.96
C LEU A 88 -32.01 0.18 -14.37
N ASP A 89 -33.33 0.06 -14.53
CA ASP A 89 -34.02 0.24 -15.80
C ASP A 89 -34.52 1.69 -15.98
N GLY A 90 -35.13 1.98 -17.12
CA GLY A 90 -35.71 3.30 -17.41
C GLY A 90 -34.73 4.32 -18.00
N ASP A 91 -35.17 5.59 -18.04
CA ASP A 91 -34.37 6.70 -18.56
C ASP A 91 -33.28 7.15 -17.57
N THR A 92 -32.37 8.02 -18.03
CA THR A 92 -31.25 8.50 -17.21
C THR A 92 -31.70 9.18 -15.91
N ALA A 93 -32.82 9.92 -15.93
CA ALA A 93 -33.29 10.65 -14.76
C ALA A 93 -33.86 9.70 -13.69
N GLN A 94 -34.55 8.64 -14.12
CA GLN A 94 -35.06 7.58 -13.26
C GLN A 94 -33.92 6.78 -12.62
N ARG A 95 -32.93 6.38 -13.43
CA ARG A 95 -31.75 5.66 -12.93
C ARG A 95 -30.96 6.43 -11.88
N VAL A 96 -30.79 7.75 -12.06
CA VAL A 96 -30.10 8.59 -11.06
C VAL A 96 -30.87 8.63 -9.74
N LYS A 97 -32.20 8.77 -9.78
CA LYS A 97 -33.02 8.77 -8.55
C LYS A 97 -32.96 7.43 -7.83
N GLU A 98 -33.07 6.32 -8.57
CA GLU A 98 -33.01 4.98 -8.00
C GLU A 98 -31.62 4.64 -7.43
N LEU A 99 -30.55 5.09 -8.11
CA LEU A 99 -29.18 4.93 -7.63
C LEU A 99 -28.97 5.67 -6.31
N VAL A 100 -29.37 6.94 -6.22
CA VAL A 100 -29.22 7.74 -4.99
C VAL A 100 -30.03 7.13 -3.84
N ARG A 101 -31.23 6.62 -4.12
CA ARG A 101 -32.04 5.93 -3.12
C ARG A 101 -31.35 4.65 -2.63
N ALA A 102 -30.90 3.78 -3.53
CA ALA A 102 -30.24 2.52 -3.18
C ALA A 102 -28.96 2.76 -2.36
N LEU A 103 -28.14 3.75 -2.72
CA LEU A 103 -26.91 4.07 -1.99
C LEU A 103 -27.16 4.60 -0.57
N ARG A 104 -28.26 5.34 -0.35
CA ARG A 104 -28.67 5.86 0.96
C ARG A 104 -29.34 4.81 1.85
N GLU A 105 -30.27 4.05 1.29
CA GLU A 105 -31.14 3.15 2.05
C GLU A 105 -30.53 1.76 2.23
N ASP A 106 -30.00 1.17 1.16
CA ASP A 106 -29.57 -0.24 1.15
C ASP A 106 -28.11 -0.37 1.59
N GLU A 107 -27.22 0.49 1.09
CA GLU A 107 -25.77 0.37 1.36
C GLU A 107 -25.23 1.35 2.43
N LYS A 108 -25.95 2.42 2.78
CA LYS A 108 -25.57 3.41 3.81
C LYS A 108 -24.14 3.96 3.66
N VAL A 109 -23.69 4.16 2.41
CA VAL A 109 -22.34 4.66 2.10
C VAL A 109 -22.32 6.17 1.85
N LEU A 110 -23.50 6.80 1.84
CA LEU A 110 -23.73 8.24 1.66
C LEU A 110 -24.40 8.85 2.89
#